data_AF-A0AA36N960-F1
#
_entry.id   AF-A0AA36N960-F1
#
_cell.length_a   1.000
_cell.length_b   1.000
_cell.length_c   1.000
_cell.angle_alpha   90.00
_cell.angle_beta   90.00
_cell.angle_gamma   90.00
#
_symmetry.space_group_name_H-M   'P 1'
#
loop_
_entity.id
_entity.type
_entity.pdbx_description
1 polymer ?
#
loop_
_entity_poly.entity_id
_entity_poly.type
_entity_poly.pdbx_seq_one_letter_code
_entity_poly.pdbx_strand_id
1 'polypeptide(L)'
;MSAHRASVVPEVKDGIVKVLGSKFLVGLGNLAFPIFVVHGPLGQIFYKKVIATKLFGGTMMSLFGPQFFYAYLAIVLVAAWVLQKAFLTNKQVSNLSGKMVDKLSKLF
;
A
#
# COMPACT_ATOMS: atom_id res chain seq x y z
N MET A 1 21.70 -1.23 -14.33
CA MET A 1 21.81 -0.24 -15.43
C MET A 1 21.21 -0.72 -16.76
N SER A 2 21.40 -1.98 -17.18
CA SER A 2 20.83 -2.50 -18.44
C SER A 2 19.29 -2.48 -18.48
N ALA A 3 18.63 -3.03 -17.47
CA ALA A 3 17.16 -3.02 -17.36
C ALA A 3 16.57 -1.60 -17.30
N HIS A 4 17.23 -0.68 -16.58
CA HIS A 4 16.82 0.74 -16.53
C HIS A 4 16.95 1.42 -17.91
N ARG A 5 18.02 1.14 -18.66
CA ARG A 5 18.17 1.65 -20.04
C ARG A 5 17.13 1.05 -20.98
N ALA A 6 16.78 -0.23 -20.80
CA ALA A 6 15.76 -0.93 -21.57
C ALA A 6 14.33 -0.46 -21.24
N SER A 7 14.08 0.11 -20.06
CA SER A 7 12.76 0.61 -19.66
C SER A 7 12.46 2.07 -20.06
N VAL A 8 13.47 2.84 -20.47
CA VAL A 8 13.33 4.25 -20.89
C VAL A 8 13.35 4.46 -22.40
N VAL A 9 13.56 3.40 -23.19
CA VAL A 9 13.47 3.45 -24.66
C VAL A 9 12.01 3.36 -25.13
N PRO A 10 11.64 4.08 -26.21
CA PRO A 10 10.26 4.16 -26.69
C PRO A 10 9.69 2.81 -27.17
N GLU A 11 10.55 1.87 -27.58
CA GLU A 11 10.18 0.47 -27.83
C GLU A 11 10.97 -0.46 -26.91
N VAL A 12 10.27 -1.05 -25.94
CA VAL A 12 10.83 -2.06 -25.03
C VAL A 12 10.86 -3.41 -25.75
N LYS A 13 12.06 -3.82 -26.19
CA LYS A 13 12.28 -5.12 -26.88
C LYS A 13 12.49 -6.30 -25.93
N ASP A 14 12.83 -6.03 -24.67
CA ASP A 14 13.05 -7.06 -23.65
C ASP A 14 11.73 -7.57 -23.07
N GLY A 15 11.47 -8.87 -23.22
CA GLY A 15 10.24 -9.52 -22.77
C GLY A 15 10.01 -9.43 -21.26
N ILE A 16 11.08 -9.44 -20.44
CA ILE A 16 10.96 -9.33 -18.98
C ILE A 16 10.55 -7.92 -18.59
N VAL A 17 11.18 -6.91 -19.22
CA VAL A 17 10.84 -5.49 -18.97
C VAL A 17 9.40 -5.19 -19.42
N LYS A 18 8.95 -5.81 -20.52
CA LYS A 18 7.56 -5.67 -21.00
C LYS A 18 6.53 -6.28 -20.04
N VAL A 19 6.83 -7.43 -19.43
CA VAL A 19 5.96 -8.04 -18.42
C VAL A 19 5.94 -7.21 -17.14
N LEU A 20 7.11 -6.82 -16.63
CA LEU A 20 7.21 -6.00 -15.41
C LEU A 20 6.58 -4.61 -15.58
N GLY A 21 6.64 -4.04 -16.79
CA GLY A 21 5.98 -2.79 -17.15
C GLY A 21 4.50 -2.92 -17.53
N SER A 22 3.93 -4.13 -17.46
CA SER A 22 2.51 -4.32 -17.76
C SER A 22 1.63 -3.52 -16.80
N LYS A 23 0.53 -2.95 -17.33
CA LYS A 23 -0.40 -2.13 -16.53
C LYS A 23 -0.91 -2.85 -15.27
N PHE A 24 -1.02 -4.18 -15.33
CA PHE A 24 -1.43 -5.00 -14.20
C PHE A 24 -0.36 -5.03 -13.09
N LEU A 25 0.89 -5.38 -13.41
CA LEU A 25 1.97 -5.43 -12.43
C LEU A 25 2.32 -4.05 -11.87
N VAL A 26 2.28 -3.01 -12.72
CA VAL A 26 2.41 -1.61 -12.27
C VAL A 26 1.26 -1.23 -11.33
N GLY A 27 0.03 -1.65 -11.65
CA GLY A 27 -1.14 -1.45 -10.78
C GLY A 27 -0.98 -2.11 -9.41
N LEU A 28 -0.51 -3.36 -9.38
CA LEU A 28 -0.21 -4.06 -8.12
C LEU A 28 0.94 -3.41 -7.35
N GLY A 29 1.99 -2.98 -8.05
CA GLY A 29 3.11 -2.23 -7.45
C GLY A 29 2.65 -0.93 -6.79
N ASN A 30 1.74 -0.21 -7.42
CA ASN A 30 1.16 1.02 -6.86
C ASN A 30 0.32 0.77 -5.59
N LEU A 31 -0.30 -0.41 -5.47
CA LEU A 31 -1.06 -0.80 -4.27
C LEU A 31 -0.17 -1.37 -3.15
N ALA A 32 1.05 -1.83 -3.45
CA ALA A 32 1.93 -2.46 -2.49
C ALA A 32 2.29 -1.53 -1.31
N PHE A 33 2.60 -0.25 -1.59
CA PHE A 33 2.90 0.73 -0.54
C PHE A 33 1.70 1.03 0.37
N PRO A 34 0.50 1.36 -0.14
CA PRO A 34 -0.68 1.51 0.70
C PRO A 34 -0.96 0.28 1.58
N ILE A 35 -0.83 -0.93 1.02
CA ILE A 35 -0.98 -2.19 1.78
C ILE A 35 0.05 -2.23 2.92
N PHE A 36 1.31 -1.92 2.63
CA PHE A 36 2.36 -1.88 3.64
C PHE A 36 2.03 -0.91 4.79
N VAL A 37 1.45 0.25 4.49
CA VAL A 37 1.04 1.23 5.51
C VAL A 37 -0.11 0.71 6.38
N VAL A 38 -1.14 0.10 5.77
CA VAL A 38 -2.38 -0.23 6.49
C VAL A 38 -2.40 -1.62 7.14
N HIS A 39 -1.66 -2.60 6.60
CA HIS A 39 -1.73 -3.99 7.09
C HIS A 39 -1.26 -4.10 8.55
N GLY A 40 -0.18 -3.43 8.94
CA GLY A 40 0.36 -3.48 10.30
C GLY A 40 -0.65 -2.99 11.34
N PRO A 41 -1.14 -1.74 11.24
CA PRO A 41 -2.14 -1.21 12.17
C PRO A 41 -3.46 -2.01 12.20
N LEU A 42 -3.99 -2.40 11.03
CA LEU A 42 -5.20 -3.24 10.97
C LEU A 42 -4.97 -4.61 11.62
N GLY A 43 -3.81 -5.23 11.38
CA GLY A 43 -3.43 -6.47 12.03
C GLY A 43 -3.39 -6.34 13.56
N GLN A 44 -2.91 -5.20 14.07
CA GLN A 44 -2.93 -4.93 15.50
C GLN A 44 -4.34 -4.82 16.06
N ILE A 45 -5.28 -4.21 15.34
CA ILE A 45 -6.69 -4.10 15.77
C ILE A 45 -7.35 -5.47 15.89
N PHE A 46 -7.12 -6.36 14.92
CA PHE A 46 -7.84 -7.65 14.85
C PHE A 46 -7.14 -8.81 15.57
N TYR A 47 -5.81 -8.80 15.65
CA TYR A 47 -5.04 -9.95 16.15
C TYR A 47 -4.19 -9.66 17.39
N LYS A 48 -3.89 -8.40 17.73
CA LYS A 48 -3.15 -8.12 18.96
C LYS A 48 -4.08 -8.32 20.15
N LYS A 49 -3.82 -9.37 20.94
CA LYS A 49 -4.66 -9.81 22.08
C LYS A 49 -5.14 -8.65 22.96
N VAL A 50 -4.23 -7.77 23.39
CA VAL A 50 -4.58 -6.64 24.26
C VAL A 50 -5.59 -5.68 23.62
N ILE A 51 -5.47 -5.41 22.32
CA ILE A 51 -6.35 -4.49 21.61
C ILE A 51 -7.67 -5.20 21.24
N ALA A 52 -7.56 -6.38 20.62
CA ALA A 52 -8.70 -7.13 20.15
C ALA A 52 -9.62 -7.59 21.30
N THR A 53 -9.07 -8.00 22.44
CA THR A 53 -9.88 -8.33 23.62
C THR A 53 -10.62 -7.12 24.17
N LYS A 54 -10.04 -5.92 24.12
CA LYS A 54 -10.74 -4.69 24.55
C LYS A 54 -11.83 -4.23 23.59
N LEU A 55 -11.66 -4.43 22.29
CA LEU A 55 -12.60 -3.97 21.28
C LEU A 55 -13.70 -4.99 20.97
N PHE A 56 -13.36 -6.28 20.97
CA PHE A 56 -14.21 -7.35 20.46
C PHE A 56 -14.40 -8.51 21.43
N GLY A 57 -13.82 -8.44 22.64
CA GLY A 57 -13.90 -9.52 23.64
C GLY A 57 -12.96 -10.71 23.38
N GLY A 58 -12.25 -10.73 22.26
CA GLY A 58 -11.28 -11.77 21.89
C GLY A 58 -10.53 -11.41 20.61
N THR A 59 -9.47 -12.15 20.28
CA THR A 59 -8.84 -12.00 18.95
C THR A 59 -9.79 -12.52 17.88
N MET A 60 -9.78 -11.93 16.69
CA MET A 60 -10.67 -12.38 15.62
C MET A 60 -10.42 -13.85 15.23
N MET A 61 -9.17 -14.31 15.37
CA MET A 61 -8.82 -15.71 15.21
C MET A 61 -9.47 -16.63 16.27
N SER A 62 -9.64 -16.16 17.50
CA SER A 62 -10.28 -16.93 18.58
C SER A 62 -11.80 -16.94 18.45
N LEU A 63 -12.39 -15.89 17.88
CA LEU A 63 -13.85 -15.73 17.78
C LEU A 63 -14.41 -16.37 16.50
N PHE A 64 -13.72 -16.21 15.38
CA PHE A 64 -14.17 -16.65 14.05
C PHE A 64 -13.27 -17.71 13.42
N GLY A 65 -12.22 -18.14 14.13
CA GLY A 65 -11.27 -19.13 13.63
C GLY A 65 -10.31 -18.59 12.57
N PRO A 66 -9.53 -19.49 11.93
CA PRO A 66 -8.52 -19.14 10.93
C PRO A 66 -9.10 -18.49 9.66
N GLN A 67 -10.38 -18.72 9.37
CA GLN A 67 -11.04 -18.22 8.16
C GLN A 67 -11.13 -16.69 8.12
N PHE A 68 -11.12 -16.03 9.28
CA PHE A 68 -11.10 -14.56 9.35
C PHE A 68 -9.87 -13.95 8.66
N PHE A 69 -8.80 -14.72 8.43
CA PHE A 69 -7.65 -14.26 7.67
C PHE A 69 -8.02 -13.77 6.25
N TYR A 70 -8.95 -14.45 5.58
CA TYR A 70 -9.41 -14.03 4.24
C TYR A 70 -10.20 -12.70 4.30
N ALA A 71 -11.04 -12.54 5.33
CA ALA A 71 -11.75 -11.29 5.57
C ALA A 71 -10.78 -10.14 5.90
N TYR A 72 -9.77 -10.41 6.72
CA TYR A 72 -8.70 -9.46 7.02
C TYR A 72 -7.95 -9.02 5.77
N LEU A 73 -7.58 -9.95 4.87
CA LEU A 73 -6.94 -9.61 3.60
C LEU A 73 -7.84 -8.70 2.74
N ALA A 74 -9.13 -9.02 2.65
CA ALA A 74 -10.08 -8.18 1.92
C ALA A 74 -10.18 -6.77 2.53
N ILE A 75 -10.25 -6.65 3.86
CA ILE A 75 -10.26 -5.35 4.56
C ILE A 75 -8.99 -4.56 4.27
N VAL A 76 -7.81 -5.20 4.32
CA VAL A 76 -6.53 -4.55 4.03
C VAL A 76 -6.49 -4.05 2.58
N LEU A 77 -6.94 -4.86 1.61
CA LEU A 77 -6.98 -4.46 0.21
C LEU A 77 -7.93 -3.28 -0.03
N VAL A 78 -9.11 -3.29 0.59
CA VAL A 78 -10.07 -2.18 0.50
C VAL A 78 -9.48 -0.92 1.15
N ALA A 79 -8.92 -1.02 2.34
CA ALA A 79 -8.30 0.11 3.03
C ALA A 79 -7.11 0.68 2.24
N ALA A 80 -6.27 -0.18 1.67
CA ALA A 80 -5.18 0.21 0.79
C ALA A 80 -5.68 0.94 -0.47
N TRP A 81 -6.75 0.44 -1.09
CA TRP A 81 -7.35 1.08 -2.25
C TRP A 81 -7.96 2.45 -1.93
N VAL A 82 -8.63 2.57 -0.77
CA VAL A 82 -9.14 3.85 -0.28
C VAL A 82 -7.99 4.82 -0.03
N LEU A 83 -6.92 4.39 0.66
CA LEU A 83 -5.74 5.22 0.91
C LEU A 83 -5.07 5.69 -0.39
N GLN A 84 -4.95 4.77 -1.36
CA GLN A 84 -4.41 5.07 -2.69
C GLN A 84 -5.21 6.18 -3.37
N LYS A 85 -6.55 6.06 -3.40
CA LYS A 85 -7.42 7.02 -4.09
C LYS A 85 -7.60 8.33 -3.34
N ALA A 86 -7.85 8.27 -2.03
CA ALA A 86 -8.23 9.42 -1.24
C ALA A 86 -7.03 10.30 -0.85
N PHE A 87 -5.86 9.68 -0.64
CA PHE A 87 -4.69 10.38 -0.13
C PHE A 87 -3.56 10.47 -1.15
N LEU A 88 -3.13 9.33 -1.71
CA LEU A 88 -1.91 9.29 -2.54
C LEU A 88 -2.09 9.85 -3.94
N THR A 89 -3.28 9.70 -4.53
CA THR A 89 -3.59 10.34 -5.82
C THR A 89 -4.18 11.75 -5.69
N ASN A 90 -4.30 12.27 -4.46
CA ASN A 90 -4.88 13.58 -4.23
C ASN A 90 -3.86 14.69 -4.50
N LYS A 91 -4.13 15.50 -5.53
CA LYS A 91 -3.28 16.63 -5.95
C LYS A 91 -3.03 17.63 -4.82
N GLN A 92 -4.00 17.81 -3.91
CA GLN A 92 -3.84 18.72 -2.77
C GLN A 92 -2.79 18.21 -1.79
N VAL A 93 -2.81 16.91 -1.47
CA VAL A 93 -1.80 16.28 -0.61
C VAL A 93 -0.42 16.37 -1.25
N SER A 94 -0.31 16.07 -2.55
CA SER A 94 0.94 16.21 -3.30
C SER A 94 1.50 17.64 -3.26
N ASN A 95 0.64 18.66 -3.46
CA ASN A 95 1.05 20.05 -3.41
C ASN A 95 1.48 20.49 -2.00
N LEU A 96 0.82 19.98 -0.96
CA LEU A 96 1.15 20.28 0.42
C LEU A 96 2.50 19.65 0.81
N SER A 97 2.71 18.38 0.46
CA SER A 97 3.99 17.68 0.67
C SER A 97 5.14 18.39 -0.04
N GLY A 98 4.94 18.81 -1.30
CA GLY A 98 5.94 19.59 -2.04
C GLY A 98 6.33 20.89 -1.33
N LYS A 99 5.34 21.67 -0.87
CA LYS A 99 5.59 22.91 -0.11
C LYS A 99 6.33 22.67 1.21
N MET A 100 6.07 21.55 1.89
CA MET A 100 6.80 21.22 3.13
C MET A 100 8.25 20.83 2.85
N VAL A 101 8.50 20.06 1.78
CA VAL A 101 9.85 19.72 1.34
C VAL A 101 10.63 20.99 0.96
N ASP A 102 10.02 21.90 0.20
CA ASP A 102 10.65 23.18 -0.15
C ASP A 102 10.96 24.03 1.08
N LYS A 103 10.09 24.00 2.10
CA LYS A 103 10.31 24.73 3.36
C LYS A 103 11.44 24.13 4.19
N LEU A 104 11.54 22.80 4.23
CA LEU A 104 12.63 22.07 4.90
C LEU A 104 13.97 22.27 4.18
N SER A 105 13.97 22.21 2.85
CA SER A 105 15.17 22.42 2.03
C SER A 105 15.74 23.84 2.12
N LYS A 106 14.95 24.81 2.57
CA LYS A 106 15.41 26.20 2.82
C LYS A 106 15.89 26.41 4.26
N LEU A 107 15.69 25.42 5.13
CA LEU A 107 16.05 25.44 6.54
C LEU A 107 17.42 24.81 6.80
N PHE A 108 17.94 24.07 5.82
CA PHE A 108 19.29 23.52 5.73
C PHE A 108 20.04 24.21 4.59
#